data_AF-A0A2E7I9I5-F1
#
_entry.id   AF-A0A2E7I9I5-F1
#
_cell.length_a   1.000
_cell.length_b   1.000
_cell.length_c   1.000
_cell.angle_alpha   90.00
_cell.angle_beta   90.00
_cell.angle_gamma   90.00
#
_symmetry.space_group_name_H-M   'P 1'
#
loop_
_entity.id
_entity.type
_entity.pdbx_description
1 polymer ?
#
loop_
_entity_poly.entity_id
_entity_poly.type
_entity_poly.pdbx_seq_one_letter_code
_entity_poly.pdbx_strand_id
1 'polypeptide(L)'
;MGFFLAIPNFSNVSIPLFPKQTINLGLDLRGGSYLLLEVDTNSIKNDRSQSLLEDIRSTFRQNKIKYSGLKTNKNGIQVTIRDELEINEAKKLVQEFNISSSNLFSNTNNEEFSINVNDNFFLLDLKENSLKEKYRSAVSQSIEIIRRRIDGLGVTEPSIQRQGNNRILLEVPGMDDPQRLRDLLGQTAKLNFRMVDTSISVSEAKQTRIPSRSEIIRDTNGFEYLVMKKVLVSGERLVDAQASFDQATNAPIVNFRFDTLGGKYFAKATSENVGKPFAIILDNEVISAPVIRTPILGGSGQIEGGFTVEEANNLSILLRAGALPAPLEILEEKTIGPGLGKDSIDSGTSAAVIGLVCVLIFIILSYGRFGFYANFALI
;
A
#
# COMPACT_ATOMS: atom_id res chain seq x y z
N MET A 1 0.19 -39.12 -24.42
CA MET A 1 -0.30 -37.76 -24.06
C MET A 1 0.12 -37.30 -22.67
N GLY A 2 -0.02 -38.10 -21.59
CA GLY A 2 0.41 -37.68 -20.24
C GLY A 2 1.93 -37.42 -20.10
N PHE A 3 2.77 -38.28 -20.67
CA PHE A 3 4.24 -38.09 -20.69
C PHE A 3 4.64 -36.82 -21.47
N PHE A 4 3.97 -36.57 -22.60
CA PHE A 4 4.12 -35.37 -23.43
C PHE A 4 3.79 -34.06 -22.70
N LEU A 5 2.88 -34.08 -21.72
CA LEU A 5 2.52 -32.91 -20.91
C LEU A 5 3.45 -32.70 -19.69
N ALA A 6 4.19 -33.73 -19.27
CA ALA A 6 5.01 -33.70 -18.05
C ALA A 6 6.50 -33.41 -18.28
N ILE A 7 7.03 -33.64 -19.49
CA ILE A 7 8.42 -33.35 -19.89
C ILE A 7 8.93 -31.93 -19.53
N PRO A 8 8.13 -30.84 -19.66
CA PRO A 8 8.57 -29.49 -19.30
C PRO A 8 8.92 -29.31 -17.82
N ASN A 9 8.41 -30.17 -16.92
CA ASN A 9 8.68 -30.09 -15.49
C ASN A 9 10.07 -30.62 -15.09
N PHE A 10 10.71 -31.42 -15.96
CA PHE A 10 11.95 -32.15 -15.62
C PHE A 10 13.17 -31.68 -16.44
N SER A 11 12.99 -30.83 -17.46
CA SER A 11 14.05 -30.40 -18.37
C SER A 11 13.82 -28.97 -18.89
N ASN A 12 14.84 -28.11 -18.81
CA ASN A 12 14.82 -26.73 -19.36
C ASN A 12 14.95 -26.66 -20.90
N VAL A 13 14.83 -27.79 -21.61
CA VAL A 13 14.96 -27.82 -23.08
C VAL A 13 13.66 -27.36 -23.73
N SER A 14 13.71 -26.18 -24.34
CA SER A 14 12.58 -25.54 -25.03
C SER A 14 12.41 -26.12 -26.44
N ILE A 15 11.60 -27.18 -26.55
CA ILE A 15 11.25 -27.79 -27.84
C ILE A 15 9.98 -27.10 -28.39
N PRO A 16 9.93 -26.69 -29.69
CA PRO A 16 8.87 -25.82 -30.23
C PRO A 16 7.43 -26.35 -30.18
N LEU A 17 7.22 -27.63 -29.87
CA LEU A 17 5.92 -28.31 -29.89
C LEU A 17 5.42 -28.71 -28.48
N PHE A 18 6.14 -28.34 -27.41
CA PHE A 18 5.79 -28.74 -26.04
C PHE A 18 4.96 -27.69 -25.28
N PRO A 19 3.99 -28.11 -24.46
CA PRO A 19 3.26 -27.22 -23.57
C PRO A 19 4.23 -26.63 -22.54
N LYS A 20 4.30 -25.30 -22.40
CA LYS A 20 5.28 -24.63 -21.51
C LYS A 20 4.85 -24.54 -20.04
N GLN A 21 3.74 -25.17 -19.66
CA GLN A 21 3.16 -25.02 -18.33
C GLN A 21 3.79 -26.03 -17.36
N THR A 22 4.66 -25.54 -16.47
CA THR A 22 5.14 -26.30 -15.32
C THR A 22 4.10 -26.27 -14.19
N ILE A 23 4.06 -27.31 -13.35
CA ILE A 23 3.20 -27.32 -12.16
C ILE A 23 3.75 -26.30 -11.15
N ASN A 24 2.85 -25.48 -10.59
CA ASN A 24 3.23 -24.47 -9.61
C ASN A 24 3.51 -25.14 -8.26
N LEU A 25 4.74 -24.98 -7.79
CA LEU A 25 5.24 -25.56 -6.56
C LEU A 25 4.98 -24.56 -5.41
N GLY A 26 4.31 -24.99 -4.35
CA GLY A 26 4.04 -24.17 -3.17
C GLY A 26 5.30 -23.86 -2.35
N LEU A 27 5.13 -23.11 -1.26
CA LEU A 27 6.21 -22.71 -0.34
C LEU A 27 7.06 -23.89 0.16
N ASP A 28 6.40 -25.03 0.44
CA ASP A 28 7.05 -26.24 0.92
C ASP A 28 8.00 -26.89 -0.10
N LEU A 29 7.83 -26.57 -1.39
CA LEU A 29 8.56 -27.18 -2.50
C LEU A 29 9.59 -26.23 -3.13
N ARG A 30 9.30 -24.92 -3.18
CA ARG A 30 10.20 -23.89 -3.72
C ARG A 30 11.04 -23.20 -2.65
N GLY A 31 10.69 -23.33 -1.37
CA GLY A 31 11.16 -22.41 -0.35
C GLY A 31 10.59 -21.00 -0.56
N GLY A 32 10.85 -20.10 0.39
CA GLY A 32 10.42 -18.71 0.29
C GLY A 32 10.25 -18.02 1.65
N SER A 33 9.52 -16.91 1.63
CA SER A 33 9.32 -16.05 2.80
C SER A 33 7.88 -16.17 3.32
N TYR A 34 7.75 -16.32 4.63
CA TYR A 34 6.51 -16.31 5.40
C TYR A 34 6.48 -15.08 6.30
N LEU A 35 5.41 -14.30 6.22
CA LEU A 35 5.23 -13.05 6.96
C LEU A 35 3.81 -13.00 7.56
N LEU A 36 3.72 -12.75 8.87
CA LEU A 36 2.46 -12.39 9.53
C LEU A 36 2.46 -10.90 9.86
N LEU A 37 1.59 -10.16 9.18
CA LEU A 37 1.47 -8.71 9.28
C LEU A 37 0.21 -8.33 10.08
N GLU A 38 0.28 -7.28 10.89
CA GLU A 38 -0.84 -6.68 11.60
C GLU A 38 -1.05 -5.23 11.16
N VAL A 39 -2.27 -4.88 10.79
CA VAL A 39 -2.64 -3.51 10.44
C VAL A 39 -2.77 -2.70 11.73
N ASP A 40 -2.07 -1.56 11.82
CA ASP A 40 -2.15 -0.67 12.99
C ASP A 40 -3.54 -0.01 13.08
N THR A 41 -4.40 -0.63 13.88
CA THR A 41 -5.77 -0.14 14.14
C THR A 41 -5.82 1.19 14.87
N ASN A 42 -4.76 1.55 15.63
CA ASN A 42 -4.71 2.81 16.36
C ASN A 42 -4.54 3.98 15.39
N SER A 43 -3.67 3.85 14.38
CA SER A 43 -3.54 4.84 13.33
C SER A 43 -4.87 5.10 12.62
N ILE A 44 -5.63 4.05 12.28
CA ILE A 44 -6.95 4.17 11.62
C ILE A 44 -7.93 4.96 12.50
N LYS A 45 -7.97 4.63 13.79
CA LYS A 45 -8.84 5.33 14.76
C LYS A 45 -8.45 6.80 14.86
N ASN A 46 -7.16 7.10 15.00
CA ASN A 46 -6.63 8.45 15.12
C ASN A 46 -6.88 9.28 13.84
N ASP A 47 -6.56 8.73 12.67
CA ASP A 47 -6.79 9.37 11.36
C ASP A 47 -8.28 9.67 11.17
N ARG A 48 -9.17 8.75 11.58
CA ARG A 48 -10.61 8.99 11.50
C ARG A 48 -11.08 10.06 12.48
N SER A 49 -10.63 10.02 13.74
CA SER A 49 -10.96 11.04 14.74
C SER A 49 -10.47 12.42 14.31
N GLN A 50 -9.28 12.51 13.71
CA GLN A 50 -8.72 13.76 13.20
C GLN A 50 -9.54 14.28 12.01
N SER A 51 -9.87 13.41 11.05
CA SER A 51 -10.69 13.79 9.88
C SER A 51 -12.07 14.29 10.31
N LEU A 52 -12.75 13.56 11.21
CA LEU A 52 -14.05 13.97 11.74
C LEU A 52 -13.95 15.30 12.51
N LEU A 53 -12.85 15.55 13.21
CA LEU A 53 -12.62 16.83 13.90
C LEU A 53 -12.50 17.98 12.91
N GLU A 54 -11.77 17.81 11.81
CA GLU A 54 -11.65 18.83 10.75
C GLU A 54 -12.98 19.06 10.03
N ASP A 55 -13.75 18.00 9.77
CA ASP A 55 -15.08 18.07 9.16
C ASP A 55 -16.03 18.89 10.04
N ILE A 56 -16.12 18.57 11.33
CA ILE A 56 -16.92 19.30 12.32
C ILE A 56 -16.45 20.75 12.41
N ARG A 57 -15.13 20.99 12.44
CA ARG A 57 -14.55 22.33 12.49
C ARG A 57 -14.96 23.16 11.27
N SER A 58 -14.90 22.58 10.08
CA SER A 58 -15.27 23.23 8.84
C SER A 58 -16.76 23.57 8.84
N THR A 59 -17.61 22.62 9.19
CA THR A 59 -19.07 22.80 9.21
C THR A 59 -19.51 23.83 10.25
N PHE A 60 -18.94 23.83 11.47
CA PHE A 60 -19.27 24.83 12.47
C PHE A 60 -18.82 26.24 12.06
N ARG A 61 -17.68 26.36 11.36
CA ARG A 61 -17.23 27.66 10.82
C ARG A 61 -18.15 28.17 9.70
N GLN A 62 -18.58 27.29 8.80
CA GLN A 62 -19.49 27.65 7.70
C GLN A 62 -20.85 28.13 8.24
N ASN A 63 -21.37 27.46 9.27
CA ASN A 63 -22.64 27.80 9.92
C ASN A 63 -22.49 28.83 11.06
N LYS A 64 -21.30 29.40 11.26
CA LYS A 64 -20.99 30.43 12.28
C LYS A 64 -21.27 30.01 13.73
N ILE A 65 -21.32 28.71 14.02
CA ILE A 65 -21.55 28.17 15.37
C ILE A 65 -20.32 28.45 16.23
N LYS A 66 -20.53 29.03 17.41
CA LYS A 66 -19.44 29.37 18.34
C LYS A 66 -19.10 28.18 19.21
N TYR A 67 -17.92 27.60 19.01
CA TYR A 67 -17.44 26.46 19.78
C TYR A 67 -16.12 26.74 20.51
N SER A 68 -15.86 25.96 21.55
CA SER A 68 -14.63 25.95 22.35
C SER A 68 -14.17 24.51 22.58
N GLY A 69 -12.89 24.32 22.87
CA GLY A 69 -12.39 23.02 23.34
C GLY A 69 -12.45 21.86 22.36
N LEU A 70 -12.66 22.11 21.05
CA LEU A 70 -12.70 21.07 20.01
C LEU A 70 -11.36 20.33 19.94
N LYS A 71 -11.34 19.10 20.47
CA LYS A 71 -10.14 18.26 20.59
C LYS A 71 -10.52 16.78 20.45
N THR A 72 -9.55 15.97 20.06
CA THR A 72 -9.67 14.52 20.11
C THR A 72 -9.61 14.03 21.58
N ASN A 73 -10.45 13.06 21.91
CA ASN A 73 -10.43 12.31 23.16
C ASN A 73 -10.01 10.85 22.86
N LYS A 74 -9.72 10.03 23.89
CA LYS A 74 -9.27 8.64 23.74
C LYS A 74 -10.16 7.78 22.82
N ASN A 75 -11.46 8.01 22.83
CA ASN A 75 -12.44 7.23 22.05
C ASN A 75 -13.21 8.04 21.01
N GLY A 76 -12.86 9.31 20.79
CA GLY A 76 -13.80 10.21 20.16
C GLY A 76 -13.35 11.65 20.02
N ILE A 77 -14.33 12.54 19.94
CA ILE A 77 -14.15 13.99 19.86
C ILE A 77 -14.96 14.64 20.96
N GLN A 78 -14.39 15.64 21.61
CA GLN A 78 -15.12 16.50 22.52
C GLN A 78 -15.22 17.92 21.96
N VAL A 79 -16.37 18.54 22.13
CA VAL A 79 -16.58 19.94 21.78
C VAL A 79 -17.54 20.59 22.76
N THR A 80 -17.21 21.81 23.18
CA THR A 80 -18.10 22.63 24.01
C THR A 80 -18.69 23.71 23.12
N ILE A 81 -20.01 23.73 23.02
CA ILE A 81 -20.70 24.82 22.34
C ILE A 81 -20.74 26.01 23.30
N ARG A 82 -20.67 27.24 22.79
CA ARG A 82 -20.68 28.44 23.65
C ARG A 82 -22.09 29.00 23.83
N ASP A 83 -22.90 28.92 22.79
CA ASP A 83 -24.25 29.44 22.78
C ASP A 83 -25.27 28.30 22.97
N GLU A 84 -26.09 28.42 24.01
CA GLU A 84 -27.07 27.40 24.40
C GLU A 84 -28.18 27.23 23.35
N LEU A 85 -28.48 28.31 22.60
CA LEU A 85 -29.48 28.29 21.54
C LEU A 85 -29.01 27.52 20.29
N GLU A 86 -27.69 27.44 20.08
CA GLU A 86 -27.07 26.76 18.92
C GLU A 86 -26.89 25.24 19.14
N ILE A 87 -27.13 24.73 20.37
CA ILE A 87 -26.93 23.31 20.73
C ILE A 87 -27.74 22.37 19.83
N ASN A 88 -29.02 22.67 19.60
CA ASN A 88 -29.89 21.81 18.81
C ASN A 88 -29.50 21.79 17.33
N GLU A 89 -29.09 22.95 16.79
CA GLU A 89 -28.62 23.06 15.41
C GLU A 89 -27.29 22.32 15.21
N ALA A 90 -26.34 22.51 16.14
CA ALA A 90 -25.08 21.79 16.12
C ALA A 90 -25.26 20.28 16.26
N LYS A 91 -26.18 19.82 17.12
CA LYS A 91 -26.53 18.41 17.25
C LYS A 91 -27.04 17.84 15.92
N LYS A 92 -27.90 18.57 15.22
CA LYS A 92 -28.42 18.16 13.91
C LYS A 92 -27.30 18.05 12.87
N LEU A 93 -26.44 19.06 12.76
CA LEU A 93 -25.30 19.05 11.83
C LEU A 93 -24.34 17.89 12.11
N VAL A 94 -24.09 17.59 13.39
CA VAL A 94 -23.26 16.45 13.77
C VAL A 94 -23.96 15.12 13.47
N GLN A 95 -25.27 15.03 13.64
CA GLN A 95 -26.05 13.83 13.28
C GLN A 95 -26.04 13.56 11.77
N GLU A 96 -26.01 14.57 10.91
CA GLU A 96 -25.93 14.40 9.45
C GLU A 96 -24.66 13.66 9.00
N PHE A 97 -23.55 13.84 9.72
CA PHE A 97 -22.33 13.06 9.50
C PHE A 97 -22.48 11.58 9.86
N ASN A 98 -23.35 11.26 10.81
CA ASN A 98 -23.61 9.87 11.23
C ASN A 98 -24.45 9.12 10.18
N ILE A 99 -25.33 9.84 9.47
CA ILE A 99 -26.23 9.30 8.44
C ILE A 99 -25.49 9.17 7.09
N SER A 100 -24.61 10.11 6.76
CA SER A 100 -23.83 10.07 5.51
C SER A 100 -22.88 8.86 5.43
N SER A 101 -22.52 8.29 6.59
CA SER A 101 -21.73 7.06 6.71
C SER A 101 -22.58 5.79 6.57
N SER A 102 -23.90 5.90 6.64
CA SER A 102 -24.81 4.77 6.44
C SER A 102 -24.99 4.50 4.95
N ASN A 103 -24.62 3.30 4.51
CA ASN A 103 -24.91 2.85 3.15
C ASN A 103 -26.42 2.92 2.95
N LEU A 104 -26.88 3.76 2.01
CA LEU A 104 -28.29 3.91 1.66
C LEU A 104 -28.95 2.58 1.22
N PHE A 105 -28.14 1.56 0.92
CA PHE A 105 -28.55 0.24 0.43
C PHE A 105 -28.49 -0.88 1.48
N SER A 106 -27.96 -0.65 2.69
CA SER A 106 -27.97 -1.66 3.76
C SER A 106 -28.96 -1.25 4.85
N ASN A 107 -29.94 -2.11 5.15
CA ASN A 107 -30.94 -1.91 6.20
C ASN A 107 -30.37 -1.96 7.64
N THR A 108 -29.04 -1.89 7.78
CA THR A 108 -28.31 -1.77 9.04
C THR A 108 -27.93 -0.32 9.24
N ASN A 109 -28.59 0.34 10.20
CA ASN A 109 -28.19 1.66 10.70
C ASN A 109 -26.85 1.55 11.44
N ASN A 110 -25.76 1.50 10.67
CA ASN A 110 -24.41 1.52 11.21
C ASN A 110 -24.04 2.96 11.54
N GLU A 111 -24.54 3.43 12.68
CA GLU A 111 -24.06 4.69 13.26
C GLU A 111 -22.55 4.59 13.53
N GLU A 112 -21.80 5.56 13.01
CA GLU A 112 -20.37 5.64 13.13
C GLU A 112 -19.92 6.04 14.55
N PHE A 113 -20.69 6.92 15.21
CA PHE A 113 -20.43 7.38 16.58
C PHE A 113 -21.71 7.56 17.39
N SER A 114 -21.61 7.47 18.71
CA SER A 114 -22.64 7.91 19.65
C SER A 114 -22.43 9.37 20.02
N ILE A 115 -23.54 10.08 20.25
CA ILE A 115 -23.53 11.50 20.64
C ILE A 115 -24.07 11.59 22.07
N ASN A 116 -23.19 11.88 23.02
CA ASN A 116 -23.56 12.18 24.39
C ASN A 116 -23.51 13.69 24.60
N VAL A 117 -24.63 14.29 24.96
CA VAL A 117 -24.72 15.73 25.25
C VAL A 117 -24.96 15.90 26.73
N ASN A 118 -24.08 16.63 27.41
CA ASN A 118 -24.24 17.04 28.79
C ASN A 118 -24.18 18.57 28.84
N ASP A 119 -25.34 19.21 29.00
CA ASP A 119 -25.54 20.65 28.84
C ASP A 119 -24.94 21.18 27.52
N ASN A 120 -23.81 21.88 27.61
CA ASN A 120 -23.11 22.50 26.48
C ASN A 120 -21.93 21.67 25.96
N PHE A 121 -21.70 20.48 26.53
CA PHE A 121 -20.59 19.59 26.23
C PHE A 121 -21.07 18.40 25.38
N PHE A 122 -20.48 18.28 24.19
CA PHE A 122 -20.71 17.17 23.27
C PHE A 122 -19.53 16.23 23.32
N LEU A 123 -19.83 14.96 23.54
CA LEU A 123 -18.88 13.86 23.48
C LEU A 123 -19.34 12.91 22.38
N LEU A 124 -18.53 12.80 21.33
CA LEU A 124 -18.74 11.94 20.17
C LEU A 124 -17.83 10.73 20.28
N ASP A 125 -18.34 9.57 20.67
CA ASP A 125 -17.55 8.35 20.79
C ASP A 125 -17.74 7.45 19.56
N LEU A 126 -16.63 7.07 18.92
CA LEU A 126 -16.68 6.14 17.79
C LEU A 126 -17.15 4.76 18.26
N LYS A 127 -18.18 4.21 17.60
CA LYS A 127 -18.72 2.91 17.96
C LYS A 127 -17.78 1.78 17.54
N GLU A 128 -17.63 0.78 18.39
CA GLU A 128 -16.76 -0.37 18.11
C GLU A 128 -17.16 -1.14 16.85
N ASN A 129 -18.46 -1.26 16.55
CA ASN A 129 -18.94 -1.96 15.36
C ASN A 129 -18.48 -1.25 14.07
N SER A 130 -18.59 0.08 14.01
CA SER A 130 -18.11 0.86 12.87
C SER A 130 -16.59 0.76 12.72
N LEU A 131 -15.85 0.79 13.84
CA LEU A 131 -14.39 0.60 13.83
C LEU A 131 -13.99 -0.79 13.31
N LYS A 132 -14.69 -1.86 13.73
CA LYS A 132 -14.43 -3.23 13.22
C LYS A 132 -14.64 -3.34 11.71
N GLU A 133 -15.66 -2.68 11.17
CA GLU A 133 -15.88 -2.62 9.71
C GLU A 133 -14.78 -1.86 8.99
N LYS A 134 -14.34 -0.72 9.53
CA LYS A 134 -13.20 0.05 8.99
C LYS A 134 -11.91 -0.76 9.04
N TYR A 135 -11.64 -1.50 10.12
CA TYR A 135 -10.46 -2.37 10.21
C TYR A 135 -10.50 -3.47 9.15
N ARG A 136 -11.66 -4.12 8.95
CA ARG A 136 -11.84 -5.14 7.90
C ARG A 136 -11.68 -4.57 6.49
N SER A 137 -12.16 -3.35 6.27
CA SER A 137 -12.00 -2.63 5.00
C SER A 137 -10.52 -2.28 4.77
N ALA A 138 -9.84 -1.74 5.78
CA ALA A 138 -8.42 -1.41 5.73
C ALA A 138 -7.57 -2.66 5.45
N VAL A 139 -7.86 -3.81 6.09
CA VAL A 139 -7.18 -5.08 5.79
C VAL A 139 -7.40 -5.49 4.33
N SER A 140 -8.64 -5.43 3.84
CA SER A 140 -8.95 -5.81 2.45
C SER A 140 -8.23 -4.90 1.44
N GLN A 141 -8.15 -3.60 1.74
CA GLN A 141 -7.39 -2.63 0.93
C GLN A 141 -5.89 -2.92 1.01
N SER A 142 -5.34 -3.15 2.19
CA SER A 142 -3.93 -3.49 2.38
C SER A 142 -3.56 -4.76 1.60
N ILE A 143 -4.41 -5.80 1.58
CA ILE A 143 -4.17 -7.02 0.79
C ILE A 143 -4.00 -6.69 -0.71
N GLU A 144 -4.84 -5.82 -1.25
CA GLU A 144 -4.75 -5.38 -2.65
C GLU A 144 -3.48 -4.56 -2.92
N ILE A 145 -3.08 -3.68 -2.00
CA ILE A 145 -1.83 -2.91 -2.12
C ILE A 145 -0.61 -3.85 -2.02
N ILE A 146 -0.59 -4.78 -1.06
CA ILE A 146 0.47 -5.78 -0.91
C ILE A 146 0.61 -6.61 -2.19
N ARG A 147 -0.52 -7.05 -2.77
CA ARG A 147 -0.53 -7.78 -4.05
C ARG A 147 0.20 -6.99 -5.14
N ARG A 148 -0.17 -5.73 -5.36
CA ARG A 148 0.48 -4.88 -6.39
C ARG A 148 1.96 -4.65 -6.13
N ARG A 149 2.37 -4.53 -4.86
CA ARG A 149 3.80 -4.38 -4.50
C ARG A 149 4.59 -5.65 -4.82
N ILE A 150 4.03 -6.81 -4.50
CA ILE A 150 4.66 -8.11 -4.80
C ILE A 150 4.70 -8.38 -6.30
N ASP A 151 3.62 -8.08 -7.03
CA ASP A 151 3.58 -8.17 -8.49
C ASP A 151 4.68 -7.28 -9.11
N GLY A 152 4.93 -6.11 -8.52
CA GLY A 152 6.01 -5.19 -8.91
C GLY A 152 7.43 -5.74 -8.69
N LEU A 153 7.60 -6.70 -7.78
CA LEU A 153 8.86 -7.43 -7.57
C LEU A 153 9.07 -8.54 -8.61
N GLY A 154 8.06 -8.84 -9.44
CA GLY A 154 8.13 -9.94 -10.40
C GLY A 154 7.95 -11.32 -9.76
N VAL A 155 7.45 -11.40 -8.53
CA VAL A 155 7.12 -12.68 -7.90
C VAL A 155 5.83 -13.22 -8.47
N THR A 156 5.88 -14.43 -9.01
CA THR A 156 4.69 -15.13 -9.49
C THR A 156 4.01 -15.86 -8.34
N GLU A 157 2.74 -15.52 -8.09
CA GLU A 157 1.80 -16.27 -7.23
C GLU A 157 2.02 -16.19 -5.71
N PRO A 158 1.98 -14.98 -5.11
CA PRO A 158 1.93 -14.86 -3.65
C PRO A 158 0.59 -15.38 -3.09
N SER A 159 0.64 -16.10 -1.97
CA SER A 159 -0.52 -16.42 -1.16
C SER A 159 -0.72 -15.32 -0.12
N ILE A 160 -1.78 -14.54 -0.28
CA ILE A 160 -2.13 -13.41 0.60
C ILE A 160 -3.50 -13.67 1.16
N GLN A 161 -3.57 -13.88 2.47
CA GLN A 161 -4.80 -14.27 3.15
C GLN A 161 -5.05 -13.40 4.37
N ARG A 162 -6.31 -13.08 4.62
CA ARG A 162 -6.69 -12.41 5.87
C ARG A 162 -6.71 -13.42 7.01
N GLN A 163 -6.03 -13.10 8.11
CA GLN A 163 -6.07 -13.86 9.35
C GLN A 163 -6.77 -13.04 10.44
N GLY A 164 -7.98 -13.44 10.84
CA GLY A 164 -8.77 -12.69 11.83
C GLY A 164 -9.31 -11.35 11.31
N ASN A 165 -9.33 -10.31 12.16
CA ASN A 165 -9.94 -9.01 11.85
C ASN A 165 -8.94 -7.95 11.37
N ASN A 166 -7.67 -8.04 11.75
CA ASN A 166 -6.64 -7.02 11.52
C ASN A 166 -5.29 -7.59 11.04
N ARG A 167 -5.18 -8.90 10.79
CA ARG A 167 -3.91 -9.53 10.37
C ARG A 167 -3.98 -10.06 8.94
N ILE A 168 -2.82 -10.11 8.31
CA ILE A 168 -2.60 -10.57 6.96
C ILE A 168 -1.48 -11.60 7.00
N LEU A 169 -1.79 -12.80 6.57
CA LEU A 169 -0.84 -13.87 6.33
C LEU A 169 -0.32 -13.74 4.89
N LEU A 170 0.99 -13.70 4.74
CA LEU A 170 1.66 -13.57 3.47
C LEU A 170 2.71 -14.68 3.30
N GLU A 171 2.62 -15.36 2.16
CA GLU A 171 3.56 -16.39 1.74
C GLU A 171 4.04 -16.06 0.32
N VAL A 172 5.35 -15.90 0.17
CA VAL A 172 6.00 -15.51 -1.09
C VAL A 172 6.98 -16.62 -1.49
N PRO A 173 6.58 -17.56 -2.37
CA PRO A 173 7.45 -18.64 -2.84
C PRO A 173 8.61 -18.09 -3.67
N GLY A 174 9.79 -18.72 -3.56
CA GLY A 174 10.98 -18.36 -4.33
C GLY A 174 11.64 -17.03 -3.96
N MET A 175 11.22 -16.42 -2.84
CA MET A 175 11.89 -15.27 -2.24
C MET A 175 12.65 -15.67 -0.99
N ASP A 176 13.97 -15.72 -1.10
CA ASP A 176 14.87 -16.13 -0.01
C ASP A 176 15.24 -14.98 0.94
N ASP A 177 15.11 -13.72 0.49
CA ASP A 177 15.42 -12.52 1.28
C ASP A 177 14.15 -11.84 1.81
N PRO A 178 13.78 -12.06 3.09
CA PRO A 178 12.61 -11.44 3.69
C PRO A 178 12.83 -9.95 4.01
N GLN A 179 14.07 -9.48 4.03
CA GLN A 179 14.42 -8.10 4.42
C GLN A 179 13.96 -7.11 3.37
N ARG A 180 14.16 -7.43 2.09
CA ARG A 180 13.62 -6.63 0.97
C ARG A 180 12.09 -6.58 0.95
N LEU A 181 11.41 -7.68 1.28
CA LEU A 181 9.95 -7.70 1.42
C LEU A 181 9.50 -6.81 2.56
N ARG A 182 10.17 -6.90 3.71
CA ARG A 182 9.89 -6.04 4.87
C ARG A 182 9.96 -4.57 4.49
N ASP A 183 11.03 -4.13 3.83
CA ASP A 183 11.21 -2.72 3.50
C ASP A 183 10.13 -2.21 2.53
N LEU A 184 9.73 -3.04 1.57
CA LEU A 184 8.67 -2.68 0.62
C LEU A 184 7.26 -2.76 1.20
N LEU A 185 6.99 -3.69 2.13
CA LEU A 185 5.65 -3.90 2.66
C LEU A 185 5.37 -3.09 3.94
N GLY A 186 6.40 -2.77 4.72
CA GLY A 186 6.28 -1.99 5.95
C GLY A 186 6.01 -0.50 5.72
N GLN A 187 6.43 0.05 4.57
CA GLN A 187 6.25 1.48 4.25
C GLN A 187 4.81 1.81 3.87
N THR A 188 4.24 2.90 4.37
CA THR A 188 2.89 3.31 3.97
C THR A 188 2.85 3.89 2.56
N ALA A 189 3.93 4.51 2.10
CA ALA A 189 4.01 5.19 0.82
C ALA A 189 2.98 6.33 0.63
N LYS A 190 2.67 7.06 1.70
CA LYS A 190 1.81 8.26 1.68
C LYS A 190 2.57 9.43 1.04
N LEU A 191 2.49 9.52 -0.29
CA LEU A 191 3.08 10.60 -1.05
C LEU A 191 2.20 11.87 -1.01
N ASN A 192 2.78 13.01 -0.66
CA ASN A 192 2.12 14.30 -0.60
C ASN A 192 2.97 15.38 -1.25
N PHE A 193 2.32 16.24 -2.03
CA PHE A 193 2.95 17.42 -2.62
C PHE A 193 2.51 18.67 -1.86
N ARG A 194 3.49 19.41 -1.32
CA ARG A 194 3.26 20.57 -0.45
C ARG A 194 4.21 21.71 -0.83
N MET A 195 3.79 22.96 -0.62
CA MET A 195 4.70 24.09 -0.81
C MET A 195 5.73 24.17 0.31
N VAL A 196 6.97 24.50 -0.04
CA VAL A 196 7.95 24.98 0.96
C VAL A 196 7.58 26.40 1.35
N ASP A 197 7.56 26.66 2.65
CA ASP A 197 7.37 28.00 3.19
C ASP A 197 8.71 28.72 3.23
N THR A 198 8.82 29.79 2.45
CA THR A 198 10.02 30.62 2.29
C THR A 198 9.92 31.93 3.07
N SER A 199 8.87 32.12 3.88
CA SER A 199 8.66 33.37 4.62
C SER A 199 9.70 33.60 5.71
N ILE A 200 10.16 32.54 6.37
CA ILE A 200 11.21 32.56 7.39
C ILE A 200 12.16 31.37 7.20
N SER A 201 13.39 31.50 7.69
CA SER A 201 14.33 30.39 7.68
C SER A 201 13.98 29.34 8.74
N VAL A 202 14.44 28.09 8.55
CA VAL A 202 14.24 27.02 9.54
C VAL A 202 14.88 27.36 10.89
N SER A 203 16.07 27.97 10.86
CA SER A 203 16.78 28.40 12.07
C SER A 203 15.99 29.46 12.86
N GLU A 204 15.39 30.41 12.15
CA GLU A 204 14.54 31.45 12.76
C GLU A 204 13.22 30.88 13.28
N ALA A 205 12.60 29.96 12.55
CA ALA A 205 11.39 29.26 12.97
C ALA A 205 11.58 28.47 14.28
N LYS A 206 12.78 27.92 14.49
CA LYS A 206 13.16 27.21 15.72
C LYS A 206 13.40 28.16 16.91
N GLN A 207 13.91 29.35 16.66
CA GLN A 207 14.22 30.33 17.72
C GLN A 207 12.98 31.11 18.17
N THR A 208 12.07 31.40 17.24
CA THR A 208 10.88 32.20 17.52
C THR A 208 9.67 31.30 17.75
N ARG A 209 8.97 30.94 16.68
CA ARG A 209 7.85 30.02 16.67
C ARG A 209 7.57 29.60 15.24
N ILE A 210 7.32 28.31 15.04
CA ILE A 210 6.88 27.77 13.75
C ILE A 210 5.53 28.40 13.37
N PRO A 211 5.37 28.95 12.16
CA PRO A 211 4.10 29.49 11.68
C PRO A 211 2.98 28.47 11.80
N SER A 212 1.78 28.88 12.20
CA SER A 212 0.66 27.96 12.47
C SER A 212 0.31 27.03 11.29
N ARG A 213 0.56 27.50 10.06
CA ARG A 213 0.27 26.80 8.80
C ARG A 213 1.43 25.95 8.28
N SER A 214 2.56 25.96 8.97
CA SER A 214 3.80 25.33 8.51
C SER A 214 4.31 24.35 9.57
N GLU A 215 5.16 23.43 9.14
CA GLU A 215 5.82 22.45 10.00
C GLU A 215 7.22 22.16 9.46
N ILE A 216 8.12 21.73 10.34
CA ILE A 216 9.48 21.37 9.95
C ILE A 216 9.49 19.88 9.63
N ILE A 217 9.93 19.55 8.42
CA ILE A 217 10.06 18.18 7.93
C ILE A 217 11.51 17.95 7.53
N ARG A 218 12.03 16.76 7.80
CA ARG A 218 13.41 16.38 7.47
C ARG A 218 13.44 15.56 6.19
N ASP A 219 14.55 15.67 5.48
CA ASP A 219 14.99 14.78 4.40
C ASP A 219 15.91 13.68 4.97
N THR A 220 16.16 12.65 4.18
CA THR A 220 17.02 11.49 4.47
C THR A 220 18.43 11.91 4.86
N ASN A 221 18.92 13.00 4.30
CA ASN A 221 20.24 13.57 4.63
C ASN A 221 20.23 14.44 5.89
N GLY A 222 19.10 14.56 6.60
CA GLY A 222 18.95 15.36 7.80
C GLY A 222 18.72 16.86 7.56
N PHE A 223 18.61 17.29 6.30
CA PHE A 223 18.22 18.66 5.96
C PHE A 223 16.78 18.92 6.38
N GLU A 224 16.56 20.03 7.05
CA GLU A 224 15.22 20.43 7.48
C GLU A 224 14.63 21.44 6.51
N TYR A 225 13.36 21.25 6.17
CA TYR A 225 12.57 22.11 5.33
C TYR A 225 11.37 22.63 6.13
N LEU A 226 11.06 23.91 5.98
CA LEU A 226 9.80 24.46 6.46
C LEU A 226 8.74 24.22 5.38
N VAL A 227 7.74 23.39 5.65
CA VAL A 227 6.73 22.98 4.68
C VAL A 227 5.35 23.42 5.14
N MET A 228 4.51 23.88 4.22
CA MET A 228 3.11 24.17 4.51
C MET A 228 2.32 22.89 4.79
N LYS A 229 1.51 22.87 5.85
CA LYS A 229 0.67 21.73 6.25
C LYS A 229 -0.39 21.35 5.21
N LYS A 230 -0.76 22.28 4.33
CA LYS A 230 -1.78 22.05 3.30
C LYS A 230 -1.22 21.17 2.19
N VAL A 231 -1.80 19.97 2.02
CA VAL A 231 -1.57 19.11 0.85
C VAL A 231 -2.23 19.74 -0.37
N LEU A 232 -1.44 19.96 -1.43
CA LEU A 232 -1.95 20.50 -2.69
C LEU A 232 -2.33 19.39 -3.67
N VAL A 233 -1.54 18.32 -3.71
CA VAL A 233 -1.80 17.12 -4.49
C VAL A 233 -1.42 15.90 -3.67
N SER A 234 -2.28 14.88 -3.65
CA SER A 234 -2.04 13.60 -2.97
C SER A 234 -1.59 12.54 -3.97
N GLY A 235 -0.70 11.65 -3.53
CA GLY A 235 -0.23 10.49 -4.29
C GLY A 235 -1.31 9.45 -4.58
N GLU A 236 -2.45 9.48 -3.90
CA GLU A 236 -3.61 8.60 -4.22
C GLU A 236 -4.14 8.80 -5.66
N ARG A 237 -3.79 9.92 -6.30
CA ARG A 237 -4.18 10.26 -7.66
C ARG A 237 -3.14 9.86 -8.71
N LEU A 238 -2.08 9.16 -8.31
CA LEU A 238 -1.11 8.60 -9.24
C LEU A 238 -1.71 7.40 -9.97
N VAL A 239 -1.51 7.37 -11.28
CA VAL A 239 -1.93 6.28 -12.16
C VAL A 239 -0.72 5.45 -12.59
N ASP A 240 0.45 6.07 -12.64
CA ASP A 240 1.67 5.43 -13.13
C ASP A 240 2.90 6.03 -12.45
N ALA A 241 3.89 5.18 -12.22
CA ALA A 241 5.18 5.52 -11.69
C ALA A 241 6.22 4.53 -12.24
N GLN A 242 7.30 5.03 -12.83
CA GLN A 242 8.32 4.22 -13.50
C GLN A 242 9.71 4.76 -13.18
N ALA A 243 10.61 3.86 -12.79
CA ALA A 243 12.02 4.17 -12.71
C ALA A 243 12.59 4.38 -14.12
N SER A 244 13.40 5.42 -14.29
CA SER A 244 14.06 5.76 -15.55
C SER A 244 15.41 6.42 -15.25
N PHE A 245 16.11 6.83 -16.30
CA PHE A 245 17.34 7.59 -16.18
C PHE A 245 17.12 8.97 -16.78
N ASP A 246 17.60 10.01 -16.09
CA ASP A 246 17.62 11.35 -16.64
C ASP A 246 18.57 11.40 -17.85
N GLN A 247 18.13 12.02 -18.95
CA GLN A 247 18.89 12.08 -20.19
C GLN A 247 20.13 12.97 -20.08
N ALA A 248 20.10 13.97 -19.20
CA ALA A 248 21.20 14.92 -19.04
C ALA A 248 22.28 14.40 -18.10
N THR A 249 21.88 13.85 -16.95
CA THR A 249 22.81 13.45 -15.89
C THR A 249 23.05 11.94 -15.80
N ASN A 250 22.27 11.12 -16.52
CA ASN A 250 22.22 9.66 -16.39
C ASN A 250 21.94 9.19 -14.95
N ALA A 251 21.34 10.06 -14.12
CA ALA A 251 20.95 9.75 -12.75
C ALA A 251 19.63 8.96 -12.73
N PRO A 252 19.46 8.00 -11.81
CA PRO A 252 18.17 7.33 -11.62
C PRO A 252 17.09 8.30 -11.13
N ILE A 253 15.95 8.31 -11.82
CA ILE A 253 14.79 9.15 -11.51
C ILE A 253 13.52 8.31 -11.49
N VAL A 254 12.47 8.83 -10.85
CA VAL A 254 11.13 8.24 -10.92
C VAL A 254 10.18 9.17 -11.65
N ASN A 255 9.75 8.76 -12.84
CA ASN A 255 8.71 9.44 -13.61
C ASN A 255 7.35 9.04 -13.07
N PHE A 256 6.45 10.01 -12.91
CA PHE A 256 5.10 9.76 -12.41
C PHE A 256 4.05 10.47 -13.27
N ARG A 257 2.83 9.94 -13.24
CA ARG A 257 1.68 10.51 -13.93
C ARG A 257 0.43 10.45 -13.05
N PHE A 258 -0.27 11.57 -12.96
CA PHE A 258 -1.56 11.66 -12.27
C PHE A 258 -2.74 11.27 -13.17
N ASP A 259 -3.87 11.00 -12.53
CA ASP A 259 -5.18 10.97 -13.18
C ASP A 259 -5.60 12.38 -13.66
N THR A 260 -6.74 12.46 -14.35
CA THR A 260 -7.23 13.73 -14.92
C THR A 260 -7.53 14.79 -13.86
N LEU A 261 -7.91 14.41 -12.64
CA LEU A 261 -8.22 15.34 -11.55
C LEU A 261 -6.95 15.79 -10.83
N GLY A 262 -6.06 14.86 -10.50
CA GLY A 262 -4.74 15.09 -9.94
C GLY A 262 -3.90 15.98 -10.86
N GLY A 263 -3.93 15.74 -12.17
CA GLY A 263 -3.27 16.58 -13.17
C GLY A 263 -3.79 18.02 -13.16
N LYS A 264 -5.11 18.24 -12.99
CA LYS A 264 -5.68 19.59 -12.86
C LYS A 264 -5.24 20.28 -11.57
N TYR A 265 -5.24 19.57 -10.45
CA TYR A 265 -4.77 20.14 -9.18
C TYR A 265 -3.27 20.47 -9.23
N PHE A 266 -2.47 19.61 -9.84
CA PHE A 266 -1.04 19.82 -10.05
C PHE A 266 -0.76 21.00 -10.98
N ALA A 267 -1.50 21.10 -12.09
CA ALA A 267 -1.42 22.23 -13.00
C ALA A 267 -1.77 23.56 -12.31
N LYS A 268 -2.84 23.58 -11.52
CA LYS A 268 -3.22 24.75 -10.74
C LYS A 268 -2.15 25.13 -9.70
N ALA A 269 -1.68 24.16 -8.92
CA ALA A 269 -0.67 24.36 -7.89
C ALA A 269 0.63 24.92 -8.47
N THR A 270 1.11 24.36 -9.59
CA THR A 270 2.35 24.83 -10.24
C THR A 270 2.19 26.18 -10.92
N SER A 271 1.03 26.45 -11.54
CA SER A 271 0.76 27.74 -12.20
C SER A 271 0.72 28.92 -11.22
N GLU A 272 0.15 28.72 -10.02
CA GLU A 272 0.04 29.75 -8.99
C GLU A 272 1.34 29.99 -8.21
N ASN A 273 2.34 29.10 -8.35
CA ASN A 273 3.54 29.07 -7.49
C ASN A 273 4.87 28.96 -8.26
N VAL A 274 4.92 29.50 -9.48
CA VAL A 274 6.18 29.58 -10.25
C VAL A 274 7.26 30.34 -9.45
N GLY A 275 8.48 29.81 -9.47
CA GLY A 275 9.64 30.34 -8.76
C GLY A 275 9.76 29.90 -7.30
N LYS A 276 8.80 29.13 -6.77
CA LYS A 276 8.84 28.62 -5.39
C LYS A 276 9.23 27.14 -5.33
N PRO A 277 9.88 26.68 -4.23
CA PRO A 277 10.17 25.27 -4.05
C PRO A 277 8.90 24.46 -3.71
N PHE A 278 8.82 23.27 -4.27
CA PHE A 278 7.68 22.37 -4.16
C PHE A 278 8.15 21.03 -3.59
N ALA A 279 7.84 20.79 -2.32
CA ALA A 279 8.28 19.62 -1.59
C ALA A 279 7.43 18.39 -1.97
N ILE A 280 8.14 17.30 -2.26
CA ILE A 280 7.63 15.96 -2.48
C ILE A 280 7.94 15.17 -1.21
N ILE A 281 6.91 14.77 -0.49
CA ILE A 281 7.03 14.15 0.84
C ILE A 281 6.48 12.74 0.80
N LEU A 282 7.25 11.79 1.29
CA LEU A 282 6.85 10.39 1.45
C LEU A 282 6.90 10.05 2.94
N ASP A 283 5.79 9.59 3.52
CA ASP A 283 5.75 9.14 4.93
C ASP A 283 6.33 10.14 5.96
N ASN A 284 6.07 11.44 5.75
CA ASN A 284 6.60 12.58 6.54
C ASN A 284 8.12 12.81 6.41
N GLU A 285 8.72 12.38 5.32
CA GLU A 285 10.10 12.68 4.95
C GLU A 285 10.14 13.40 3.60
N VAL A 286 10.92 14.47 3.49
CA VAL A 286 11.10 15.18 2.22
C VAL A 286 12.02 14.37 1.34
N ILE A 287 11.52 13.85 0.22
CA ILE A 287 12.33 13.13 -0.77
C ILE A 287 13.04 14.14 -1.68
N SER A 288 12.35 15.20 -2.06
CA SER A 288 12.91 16.28 -2.88
C SER A 288 12.10 17.56 -2.76
N ALA A 289 12.74 18.70 -3.02
CA ALA A 289 12.10 20.01 -3.02
C ALA A 289 12.52 20.85 -4.24
N PRO A 290 12.23 20.39 -5.48
CA PRO A 290 12.58 21.14 -6.68
C PRO A 290 11.86 22.48 -6.77
N VAL A 291 12.48 23.44 -7.46
CA VAL A 291 11.86 24.74 -7.75
C VAL A 291 10.97 24.63 -8.98
N ILE A 292 9.74 25.13 -8.90
CA ILE A 292 8.82 25.19 -10.04
C ILE A 292 9.32 26.24 -11.02
N ARG A 293 9.90 25.82 -12.15
CA ARG A 293 10.44 26.74 -13.19
C ARG A 293 9.35 27.22 -14.13
N THR A 294 8.46 26.32 -14.53
CA THR A 294 7.36 26.57 -15.47
C THR A 294 6.09 25.88 -14.99
N PRO A 295 4.91 26.40 -15.33
CA PRO A 295 3.65 25.71 -15.07
C PRO A 295 3.63 24.31 -15.70
N ILE A 296 3.21 23.29 -14.94
CA ILE A 296 3.17 21.90 -15.44
C ILE A 296 1.72 21.51 -15.72
N LEU A 297 1.30 21.65 -16.98
CA LEU A 297 -0.08 21.42 -17.40
C LEU A 297 -0.36 19.95 -17.78
N GLY A 298 0.69 19.15 -17.99
CA GLY A 298 0.59 17.77 -18.48
C GLY A 298 0.24 16.71 -17.42
N GLY A 299 0.21 17.07 -16.13
CA GLY A 299 -0.11 16.13 -15.05
C GLY A 299 0.93 15.02 -14.83
N SER A 300 2.13 15.18 -15.37
CA SER A 300 3.29 14.29 -15.17
C SER A 300 4.47 15.07 -14.62
N GLY A 301 5.42 14.35 -14.01
CA GLY A 301 6.65 14.93 -13.50
C GLY A 301 7.70 13.86 -13.22
N GLN A 302 8.86 14.32 -12.76
CA GLN A 302 9.97 13.47 -12.35
C GLN A 302 10.35 13.77 -10.89
N ILE A 303 10.69 12.74 -10.14
CA ILE A 303 11.24 12.83 -8.79
C ILE A 303 12.74 12.53 -8.90
N GLU A 304 13.54 13.52 -8.50
CA GLU A 304 14.99 13.44 -8.41
C GLU A 304 15.37 13.37 -6.93
N GLY A 305 16.40 12.61 -6.56
CA GLY A 305 16.82 12.50 -5.15
C GLY A 305 18.17 11.84 -4.93
N GLY A 306 18.98 11.68 -5.98
CA GLY A 306 20.26 10.96 -5.87
C GLY A 306 20.09 9.47 -5.59
N PHE A 307 19.00 8.86 -6.07
CA PHE A 307 18.68 7.46 -5.82
C PHE A 307 19.68 6.52 -6.48
N THR A 308 19.86 5.34 -5.89
CA THR A 308 20.37 4.18 -6.61
C THR A 308 19.31 3.63 -7.57
N VAL A 309 19.73 2.78 -8.53
CA VAL A 309 18.80 2.13 -9.46
C VAL A 309 17.77 1.28 -8.70
N GLU A 310 18.20 0.62 -7.62
CA GLU A 310 17.33 -0.20 -6.79
C GLU A 310 16.34 0.65 -5.98
N GLU A 311 16.79 1.76 -5.38
CA GLU A 311 15.91 2.70 -4.66
C GLU A 311 14.87 3.33 -5.59
N ALA A 312 15.27 3.77 -6.78
CA ALA A 312 14.34 4.31 -7.77
C ALA A 312 13.30 3.26 -8.20
N ASN A 313 13.72 2.01 -8.39
CA ASN A 313 12.80 0.91 -8.71
C ASN A 313 11.82 0.65 -7.55
N ASN A 314 12.33 0.52 -6.32
CA ASN A 314 11.51 0.29 -5.12
C ASN A 314 10.51 1.43 -4.91
N LEU A 315 10.95 2.69 -5.03
CA LEU A 315 10.08 3.86 -4.97
C LEU A 315 9.00 3.80 -6.07
N SER A 316 9.36 3.44 -7.30
CA SER A 316 8.38 3.32 -8.39
C SER A 316 7.31 2.25 -8.10
N ILE A 317 7.69 1.13 -7.48
CA ILE A 317 6.77 0.07 -7.06
C ILE A 317 5.82 0.59 -5.98
N LEU A 318 6.35 1.26 -4.95
CA LEU A 318 5.57 1.84 -3.86
C LEU A 318 4.54 2.86 -4.37
N LEU A 319 4.97 3.77 -5.25
CA LEU A 319 4.11 4.81 -5.81
C LEU A 319 3.03 4.24 -6.74
N ARG A 320 3.35 3.20 -7.52
CA ARG A 320 2.38 2.54 -8.42
C ARG A 320 1.36 1.71 -7.66
N ALA A 321 1.78 1.03 -6.60
CA ALA A 321 0.89 0.22 -5.78
C ALA A 321 -0.14 1.09 -5.04
N GLY A 322 0.29 2.26 -4.57
CA GLY A 322 -0.49 3.21 -3.81
C GLY A 322 -0.16 3.18 -2.31
N ALA A 323 -0.75 4.12 -1.58
CA ALA A 323 -0.54 4.25 -0.15
C ALA A 323 -1.35 3.20 0.63
N LEU A 324 -0.75 2.63 1.67
CA LEU A 324 -1.46 1.79 2.62
C LEU A 324 -2.43 2.64 3.47
N PRO A 325 -3.64 2.12 3.78
CA PRO A 325 -4.59 2.82 4.64
C PRO A 325 -4.06 3.04 6.06
N ALA A 326 -3.20 2.13 6.54
CA ALA A 326 -2.53 2.20 7.82
C ALA A 326 -1.18 1.46 7.77
N PRO A 327 -0.22 1.81 8.64
CA PRO A 327 1.04 1.08 8.78
C PRO A 327 0.81 -0.40 9.09
N LEU A 328 1.76 -1.23 8.68
CA LEU A 328 1.78 -2.67 8.95
C LEU A 328 2.92 -2.98 9.94
N GLU A 329 2.59 -3.68 11.01
CA GLU A 329 3.56 -4.22 11.95
C GLU A 329 3.84 -5.69 11.61
N ILE A 330 5.11 -6.10 11.65
CA ILE A 330 5.50 -7.49 11.41
C ILE A 330 5.47 -8.21 12.75
N LEU A 331 4.55 -9.16 12.89
CA LEU A 331 4.44 -10.00 14.09
C LEU A 331 5.34 -11.23 14.04
N GLU A 332 5.47 -11.81 12.84
CA GLU A 332 6.25 -13.02 12.64
C GLU A 332 6.89 -13.01 11.25
N GLU A 333 8.16 -13.42 11.18
CA GLU A 333 8.92 -13.55 9.95
C GLU A 333 9.70 -14.86 9.99
N LYS A 334 9.53 -15.67 8.94
CA LYS A 334 10.20 -16.96 8.79
C LYS A 334 10.63 -17.14 7.34
N THR A 335 11.88 -17.55 7.13
CA THR A 335 12.34 -18.07 5.84
C THR A 335 12.16 -19.58 5.84
N ILE A 336 11.41 -20.10 4.88
CA ILE A 336 11.20 -21.53 4.69
C ILE A 336 12.18 -22.00 3.62
N GLY A 337 13.12 -22.86 3.99
CA GLY A 337 14.06 -23.44 3.03
C GLY A 337 13.41 -24.55 2.19
N PRO A 338 13.89 -24.79 0.95
CA PRO A 338 13.33 -25.82 0.05
C PRO A 338 13.63 -27.27 0.48
N GLY A 339 14.27 -27.48 1.62
CA GLY A 339 14.90 -28.76 2.00
C GLY A 339 13.94 -29.95 2.07
N LEU A 340 12.74 -29.78 2.62
CA LEU A 340 11.76 -30.88 2.75
C LEU A 340 11.08 -31.24 1.42
N GLY A 341 10.93 -30.26 0.53
CA GLY A 341 10.34 -30.46 -0.78
C GLY A 341 11.30 -31.03 -1.82
N LYS A 342 12.57 -30.63 -1.79
CA LYS A 342 13.60 -31.13 -2.71
C LYS A 342 13.76 -32.65 -2.60
N ASP A 343 13.84 -33.18 -1.38
CA ASP A 343 13.98 -34.62 -1.16
C ASP A 343 12.74 -35.40 -1.66
N SER A 344 11.55 -34.80 -1.54
CA SER A 344 10.29 -35.36 -2.03
C SER A 344 10.22 -35.34 -3.57
N ILE A 345 10.71 -34.26 -4.20
CA ILE A 345 10.81 -34.15 -5.66
C ILE A 345 11.83 -35.15 -6.21
N ASP A 346 13.01 -35.26 -5.59
CA ASP A 346 14.06 -36.18 -6.01
C ASP A 346 13.62 -37.64 -5.87
N SER A 347 12.94 -37.97 -4.76
CA SER A 347 12.36 -39.31 -4.53
C SER A 347 11.21 -39.61 -5.48
N GLY A 348 10.30 -38.65 -5.72
CA GLY A 348 9.20 -38.78 -6.66
C GLY A 348 9.65 -38.96 -8.10
N THR A 349 10.69 -38.21 -8.51
CA THR A 349 11.33 -38.35 -9.82
C THR A 349 11.93 -39.76 -9.97
N SER A 350 12.67 -40.23 -8.97
CA SER A 350 13.25 -41.57 -8.96
C SER A 350 12.17 -42.65 -9.04
N ALA A 351 11.08 -42.52 -8.26
CA ALA A 351 9.96 -43.45 -8.26
C ALA A 351 9.21 -43.48 -9.61
N ALA A 352 9.01 -42.31 -10.24
CA ALA A 352 8.38 -42.21 -11.55
C ALA A 352 9.22 -42.87 -12.66
N VAL A 353 10.55 -42.64 -12.64
CA VAL A 353 11.48 -43.27 -13.58
C VAL A 353 11.49 -44.79 -13.39
N ILE A 354 11.61 -45.27 -12.16
CA ILE A 354 11.59 -46.71 -11.86
C ILE A 354 10.24 -47.33 -12.27
N GLY A 355 9.13 -46.67 -11.95
CA GLY A 355 7.79 -47.11 -12.33
C GLY A 355 7.61 -47.21 -13.84
N LEU A 356 8.07 -46.20 -14.59
CA LEU A 356 8.03 -46.21 -16.05
C LEU A 356 8.86 -47.37 -16.63
N VAL A 357 10.07 -47.58 -16.12
CA VAL A 357 10.93 -48.69 -16.55
C VAL A 357 10.26 -50.04 -16.27
N CYS A 358 9.67 -50.23 -15.08
CA CYS A 358 8.93 -51.44 -14.74
C CYS A 358 7.73 -51.69 -15.67
N VAL A 359 6.98 -50.65 -16.03
CA VAL A 359 5.85 -50.76 -16.97
C VAL A 359 6.33 -51.12 -18.38
N LEU A 360 7.40 -50.49 -18.87
CA LEU A 360 7.98 -50.84 -20.18
C LEU A 360 8.41 -52.31 -20.23
N ILE A 361 9.08 -52.79 -19.17
CA ILE A 361 9.49 -54.20 -19.04
C ILE A 361 8.26 -55.11 -19.00
N PHE A 362 7.22 -54.76 -18.22
CA PHE A 362 5.99 -55.53 -18.14
C PHE A 362 5.30 -55.66 -19.50
N ILE A 363 5.20 -54.58 -20.28
CA ILE A 363 4.61 -54.59 -21.63
C ILE A 363 5.39 -55.53 -22.56
N ILE A 364 6.72 -55.51 -22.50
CA ILE A 364 7.57 -56.42 -23.30
C ILE A 364 7.34 -57.88 -22.89
N LEU A 365 7.27 -58.16 -21.59
CA LEU A 365 7.08 -59.53 -21.08
C LEU A 365 5.67 -60.08 -21.40
N SER A 366 4.62 -59.28 -21.26
CA SER A 366 3.24 -59.73 -21.53
C SER A 366 2.92 -59.84 -23.02
N TYR A 367 3.43 -58.94 -23.87
CA TYR A 367 3.06 -58.87 -25.29
C TYR A 367 4.17 -59.30 -26.27
N GLY A 368 5.34 -59.70 -25.78
CA GLY A 368 6.46 -60.18 -26.59
C GLY A 368 6.91 -59.17 -27.64
N ARG A 369 7.03 -59.60 -28.91
CA ARG A 369 7.48 -58.73 -30.03
C ARG A 369 6.54 -57.55 -30.29
N PHE A 370 5.24 -57.71 -30.06
CA PHE A 370 4.28 -56.60 -30.24
C PHE A 370 4.40 -55.55 -29.14
N GLY A 371 4.77 -55.95 -27.91
CA GLY A 371 5.05 -55.03 -26.82
C GLY A 371 6.26 -54.12 -27.10
N PHE A 372 7.27 -54.64 -27.80
CA PHE A 372 8.42 -53.84 -28.21
C PHE A 372 8.03 -52.73 -29.20
N TYR A 373 7.18 -53.03 -30.19
CA TYR A 373 6.67 -52.02 -31.12
C TYR A 373 5.76 -50.99 -30.43
N ALA A 374 4.96 -51.42 -29.45
CA ALA A 374 4.11 -50.53 -28.66
C ALA A 374 4.93 -49.56 -27.80
N ASN A 375 6.01 -50.02 -27.16
CA ASN A 375 6.90 -49.15 -26.39
C ASN A 375 7.64 -48.14 -27.26
N PHE A 376 8.07 -48.53 -28.46
CA PHE A 376 8.70 -47.64 -29.44
C PHE A 376 7.76 -46.54 -29.95
N ALA A 377 6.44 -46.75 -29.87
CA ALA A 377 5.43 -45.76 -30.19
C ALA A 377 5.01 -44.90 -28.98
N LEU A 378 5.37 -45.32 -27.76
CA LEU A 378 4.98 -44.67 -26.50
C LEU A 378 6.03 -43.65 -26.01
N ILE A 379 7.31 -43.97 -26.25
CA ILE A 379 8.45 -43.05 -26.13
C ILE A 379 8.39 -42.05 -27.28
#